data_AF-A0A6N3E7R7-F1
#
_entry.id   AF-A0A6N3E7R7-F1
#
_cell.length_a   1.000
_cell.length_b   1.000
_cell.length_c   1.000
_cell.angle_alpha   90.00
_cell.angle_beta   90.00
_cell.angle_gamma   90.00
#
_symmetry.space_group_name_H-M   'P 1'
#
loop_
_entity.id
_entity.type
_entity.pdbx_description
1 polymer ?
#
loop_
_entity_poly.entity_id
_entity_poly.type
_entity_poly.pdbx_seq_one_letter_code
_entity_poly.pdbx_strand_id
1 'polypeptide(L)'
;MTMAQPPYFCANSVNYLIPDMTDDFDYFILGILNSKLLNWYFAKLSTNSNVNGYEIDGLPIKMGTVEQRNEIIQLVGELLQSYDEIKVKEIDDIVYQIYGITEYEKPIIEG
;
A
#
# COMPACT_ATOMS: atom_id res chain seq x y z
N MET A 1 3.11 -5.22 4.45
CA MET A 1 4.29 -5.18 3.55
C MET A 1 5.33 -4.22 4.13
N THR A 2 6.62 -4.41 3.85
CA THR A 2 7.71 -3.59 4.44
C THR A 2 8.89 -3.42 3.48
N MET A 3 9.78 -2.48 3.79
CA MET A 3 11.06 -2.29 3.09
C MET A 3 12.10 -3.30 3.58
N ALA A 4 12.85 -3.89 2.65
CA ALA A 4 13.99 -4.74 2.98
C ALA A 4 15.30 -3.97 2.76
N GLN A 5 16.13 -3.86 3.80
CA GLN A 5 17.41 -3.15 3.75
C GLN A 5 18.56 -4.13 3.48
N PRO A 6 19.38 -3.93 2.43
CA PRO A 6 20.46 -4.86 2.08
C PRO A 6 21.49 -5.06 3.23
N PRO A 7 22.12 -6.24 3.35
CA PRO A 7 21.87 -7.45 2.55
C PRO A 7 20.70 -8.26 3.13
N TYR A 8 19.78 -8.68 2.26
CA TYR A 8 18.68 -9.59 2.60
C TYR A 8 18.56 -10.69 1.55
N PHE A 9 18.02 -11.83 1.96
CA PHE A 9 17.66 -12.93 1.06
C PHE A 9 16.16 -13.17 1.15
N CYS A 10 15.46 -12.97 0.04
CA CYS A 10 14.05 -13.33 -0.09
C CYS A 10 13.94 -14.76 -0.63
N ALA A 11 13.32 -15.65 0.15
CA ALA A 11 12.98 -17.00 -0.29
C ALA A 11 11.70 -17.01 -1.15
N ASN A 12 11.35 -18.17 -1.72
CA ASN A 12 10.19 -18.34 -2.62
C ASN A 12 8.81 -18.14 -1.97
N SER A 13 8.76 -17.77 -0.68
CA SER A 13 7.51 -17.57 0.08
C SER A 13 7.06 -16.10 0.14
N VAL A 14 7.82 -15.18 -0.47
CA VAL A 14 7.48 -13.75 -0.51
C VAL A 14 7.58 -13.22 -1.94
N ASN A 15 6.70 -12.29 -2.30
CA ASN A 15 6.88 -11.44 -3.46
C ASN A 15 7.74 -10.23 -3.07
N TYR A 16 8.57 -9.76 -4.00
CA TYR A 16 9.36 -8.55 -3.85
C TYR A 16 9.16 -7.68 -5.08
N LEU A 17 9.13 -6.38 -4.85
CA LEU A 17 9.05 -5.36 -5.89
C LEU A 17 10.37 -4.61 -5.90
N ILE A 18 10.94 -4.41 -7.09
CA ILE A 18 12.14 -3.59 -7.30
C ILE A 18 11.69 -2.42 -8.18
N PRO A 19 11.21 -1.32 -7.58
CA PRO A 19 10.80 -0.15 -8.35
C PRO A 19 12.03 0.48 -9.02
N ASP A 20 11.91 0.76 -10.32
CA ASP A 20 12.96 1.40 -11.14
C ASP A 20 12.91 2.94 -11.07
N MET A 21 12.12 3.49 -10.15
CA MET A 21 11.87 4.94 -10.07
C MET A 21 12.77 5.63 -9.06
N THR A 22 13.35 6.75 -9.47
CA THR A 22 13.90 7.78 -8.58
C THR A 22 12.76 8.56 -7.92
N ASP A 23 12.99 9.11 -6.72
CA ASP A 23 12.07 9.99 -5.95
C ASP A 23 11.11 9.30 -4.95
N ASP A 24 11.65 8.50 -4.01
CA ASP A 24 10.93 7.90 -2.86
C ASP A 24 9.58 7.23 -3.21
N PHE A 25 9.46 6.78 -4.46
CA PHE A 25 8.24 6.20 -5.01
C PHE A 25 7.89 4.86 -4.38
N ASP A 26 8.91 4.17 -3.86
CA ASP A 26 8.76 2.99 -3.02
C ASP A 26 7.93 3.26 -1.77
N TYR A 27 8.03 4.45 -1.16
CA TYR A 27 7.20 4.81 -0.01
C TYR A 27 5.74 5.02 -0.40
N PHE A 28 5.49 5.62 -1.56
CA PHE A 28 4.12 5.73 -2.10
C PHE A 28 3.51 4.35 -2.29
N ILE A 29 4.22 3.45 -2.98
CA ILE A 29 3.76 2.08 -3.21
C ILE A 29 3.56 1.34 -1.88
N LEU A 30 4.47 1.49 -0.93
CA LEU A 30 4.35 0.90 0.40
C LEU A 30 3.09 1.37 1.14
N GLY A 31 2.76 2.66 1.04
CA GLY A 31 1.54 3.24 1.60
C GLY A 31 0.27 2.68 0.96
N ILE A 32 0.18 2.68 -0.38
CA ILE A 32 -0.96 2.12 -1.11
C ILE A 32 -1.17 0.65 -0.73
N LEU A 33 -0.10 -0.14 -0.75
CA LEU A 33 -0.15 -1.58 -0.54
C LEU A 33 -0.52 -1.95 0.91
N ASN A 34 -0.16 -1.15 1.90
CA ASN A 34 -0.53 -1.38 3.30
C ASN A 34 -1.89 -0.79 3.71
N SER A 35 -2.55 -0.04 2.83
CA SER A 35 -3.86 0.54 3.12
C SER A 35 -4.95 -0.51 3.37
N LYS A 36 -5.97 -0.15 4.15
CA LYS A 36 -7.15 -0.99 4.38
C LYS A 36 -7.84 -1.39 3.08
N LEU A 37 -7.93 -0.48 2.11
CA LEU A 37 -8.57 -0.76 0.82
C LEU A 37 -7.86 -1.89 0.07
N LEU A 38 -6.53 -1.82 -0.05
CA LEU A 38 -5.78 -2.85 -0.78
C LEU A 38 -5.71 -4.15 0.02
N ASN A 39 -5.61 -4.08 1.35
CA ASN A 39 -5.71 -5.28 2.20
C ASN A 39 -7.07 -5.98 2.05
N TRP A 40 -8.16 -5.21 2.02
CA TRP A 40 -9.50 -5.73 1.74
C TRP A 40 -9.60 -6.33 0.34
N TYR A 41 -9.02 -5.68 -0.68
CA TYR A 41 -8.96 -6.19 -2.05
C TYR A 41 -8.26 -7.56 -2.08
N PHE A 42 -7.09 -7.68 -1.46
CA PHE A 42 -6.39 -8.97 -1.35
C PHE A 42 -7.23 -10.02 -0.63
N ALA A 43 -7.85 -9.66 0.50
CA ALA A 43 -8.66 -10.59 1.29
C ALA A 43 -9.90 -11.10 0.55
N LYS A 44 -10.43 -10.33 -0.42
CA LYS A 44 -11.61 -10.71 -1.22
C LYS A 44 -11.27 -11.43 -2.52
N LEU A 45 -10.17 -11.06 -3.18
CA LEU A 45 -9.84 -11.57 -4.51
C LEU A 45 -8.76 -12.64 -4.51
N SER A 46 -7.92 -12.71 -3.48
CA SER A 46 -6.95 -13.81 -3.36
C SER A 46 -7.67 -15.09 -2.97
N THR A 47 -7.70 -16.06 -3.87
CA THR A 47 -8.25 -17.40 -3.61
C THR A 47 -7.19 -18.39 -3.11
N ASN A 48 -5.95 -17.93 -2.91
CA ASN A 48 -4.80 -18.76 -2.57
C ASN A 48 -4.25 -18.40 -1.19
N SER A 49 -3.60 -19.38 -0.55
CA SER A 49 -2.91 -19.17 0.73
C SER A 49 -1.75 -18.17 0.64
N ASN A 50 -1.22 -17.96 -0.57
CA ASN A 50 -0.18 -16.98 -0.88
C ASN A 50 -0.67 -16.11 -2.05
N VAL A 51 -0.32 -14.83 -2.02
CA VAL A 51 -0.51 -13.94 -3.17
C VAL A 51 0.51 -14.33 -4.23
N ASN A 52 0.07 -14.69 -5.44
CA ASN A 52 0.96 -15.00 -6.56
C ASN A 52 1.38 -13.73 -7.31
N GLY A 53 2.51 -13.79 -8.04
CA GLY A 53 3.01 -12.65 -8.80
C GLY A 53 2.00 -12.05 -9.80
N TYR A 54 1.21 -12.88 -10.48
CA TYR A 54 0.20 -12.39 -11.43
C TYR A 54 -0.94 -11.61 -10.76
N GLU A 55 -1.21 -11.85 -9.48
CA GLU A 55 -2.20 -11.09 -8.71
C GLU A 55 -1.68 -9.68 -8.39
N ILE A 56 -0.35 -9.57 -8.22
CA ILE A 56 0.34 -8.29 -8.03
C ILE A 56 0.32 -7.47 -9.34
N ASP A 57 0.57 -8.12 -10.48
CA ASP A 57 0.53 -7.46 -11.81
C ASP A 57 -0.85 -6.88 -12.13
N GLY A 58 -1.91 -7.50 -11.60
CA GLY A 58 -3.30 -7.08 -11.78
C GLY A 58 -3.80 -6.06 -10.76
N LEU A 59 -2.95 -5.56 -9.84
CA LEU A 59 -3.40 -4.63 -8.81
C LEU A 59 -3.85 -3.31 -9.44
N PRO A 60 -5.02 -2.79 -9.06
CA PRO A 60 -5.53 -1.53 -9.60
C PRO A 60 -4.82 -0.35 -8.93
N ILE A 61 -3.50 -0.19 -9.09
CA ILE A 61 -2.75 0.92 -8.47
C ILE A 61 -3.10 2.24 -9.16
N LYS A 62 -3.79 3.13 -8.45
CA LYS A 62 -4.10 4.49 -8.91
C LYS A 62 -3.09 5.48 -8.36
N MET A 63 -2.66 6.41 -9.21
CA MET A 63 -1.59 7.35 -8.88
C MET A 63 -2.05 8.60 -8.12
N GLY A 64 -3.35 8.91 -8.09
CA GLY A 64 -3.85 10.14 -7.46
C GLY A 64 -3.24 11.43 -8.05
N THR A 65 -3.37 12.54 -7.31
CA THR A 65 -2.66 13.80 -7.62
C THR A 65 -1.22 13.78 -7.10
N VAL A 66 -0.39 14.73 -7.54
CA VAL A 66 1.01 14.84 -7.06
C VAL A 66 1.04 15.12 -5.56
N GLU A 67 0.12 15.94 -5.07
CA GLU A 67 0.02 16.34 -3.66
C GLU A 67 -0.30 15.13 -2.78
N GLN A 68 -1.30 14.32 -3.16
CA GLN A 68 -1.67 13.10 -2.45
C GLN A 68 -0.51 12.10 -2.40
N ARG A 69 0.25 11.96 -3.49
CA ARG A 69 1.43 11.08 -3.50
C ARG A 69 2.50 11.56 -2.53
N ASN A 70 2.83 12.85 -2.57
CA ASN A 70 3.85 13.43 -1.71
C ASN A 70 3.46 13.32 -0.23
N GLU A 71 2.17 13.51 0.08
CA GLU A 71 1.64 13.36 1.44
C GLU A 71 1.78 11.91 1.93
N ILE A 72 1.40 10.92 1.12
CA ILE A 72 1.61 9.50 1.46
C ILE A 72 3.10 9.21 1.66
N ILE A 73 3.98 9.68 0.76
CA ILE A 73 5.44 9.47 0.87
C ILE A 73 5.96 10.01 2.20
N GLN A 74 5.56 11.24 2.56
CA GLN A 74 5.96 11.86 3.81
C GLN A 74 5.47 11.07 5.03
N LEU A 75 4.18 10.72 5.07
CA LEU A 75 3.57 9.99 6.19
C LEU A 75 4.20 8.61 6.36
N VAL A 76 4.46 7.89 5.26
CA VAL A 76 5.15 6.60 5.28
C VAL A 76 6.59 6.75 5.77
N GLY A 77 7.32 7.76 5.30
CA GLY A 77 8.67 8.05 5.77
C GLY A 77 8.72 8.29 7.29
N GLU A 78 7.75 9.02 7.83
CA GLU A 78 7.60 9.23 9.27
C GLU A 78 7.22 7.94 10.03
N LEU A 79 6.30 7.13 9.48
CA LEU A 79 5.87 5.85 10.06
C LEU A 79 7.00 4.83 10.16
N LEU A 80 7.94 4.84 9.21
CA LEU A 80 9.12 3.98 9.24
C LEU A 80 10.08 4.35 10.38
N GLN A 81 10.06 5.60 10.86
CA GLN A 81 10.85 6.03 12.02
C GLN A 81 10.12 5.76 13.34
N SER A 82 8.82 6.05 13.38
CA SER A 82 7.98 5.84 14.56
C SER A 82 6.56 5.53 14.15
N TYR A 83 6.09 4.35 14.54
CA TYR A 83 4.73 3.92 14.24
C TYR A 83 3.71 4.80 14.96
N ASP A 84 2.69 5.24 14.21
CA ASP A 84 1.62 6.11 14.68
C ASP A 84 0.30 5.74 13.97
N GLU A 85 -0.68 5.25 14.74
CA GLU A 85 -1.98 4.84 14.19
C GLU A 85 -2.74 6.00 13.54
N ILE A 86 -2.51 7.24 13.97
CA ILE A 86 -3.16 8.42 13.38
C ILE A 86 -2.69 8.58 11.93
N LYS A 87 -1.40 8.45 11.67
CA LYS A 87 -0.82 8.58 10.32
C LYS A 87 -1.24 7.42 9.42
N VAL A 88 -1.37 6.21 9.97
CA VAL A 88 -1.92 5.07 9.22
C VAL A 88 -3.34 5.40 8.74
N LYS A 89 -4.17 5.98 9.62
CA LYS A 89 -5.53 6.38 9.26
C LYS A 89 -5.56 7.50 8.22
N GLU A 90 -4.66 8.48 8.31
CA GLU A 90 -4.53 9.55 7.31
C GLU A 90 -4.17 8.98 5.94
N ILE A 91 -3.24 8.02 5.87
CA ILE A 91 -2.93 7.30 4.63
C ILE A 91 -4.17 6.58 4.09
N ASP A 92 -4.92 5.87 4.93
CA ASP A 92 -6.15 5.19 4.51
C ASP A 92 -7.17 6.18 3.92
N ASP A 93 -7.37 7.34 4.56
CA ASP A 93 -8.30 8.37 4.09
C ASP A 93 -7.86 8.96 2.73
N ILE A 94 -6.56 9.22 2.53
CA ILE A 94 -6.04 9.67 1.23
C ILE A 94 -6.23 8.58 0.17
N VAL A 95 -5.98 7.32 0.50
CA VAL A 95 -6.20 6.18 -0.42
C VAL A 95 -7.67 6.09 -0.80
N TYR A 96 -8.60 6.21 0.15
CA TYR A 96 -10.03 6.24 -0.16
C TYR A 96 -10.39 7.37 -1.14
N GLN A 97 -9.81 8.56 -0.99
CA GLN A 97 -10.00 9.67 -1.92
C GLN A 97 -9.44 9.37 -3.33
N ILE A 98 -8.24 8.81 -3.43
CA ILE A 98 -7.61 8.42 -4.72
C ILE A 98 -8.51 7.45 -5.49
N TYR A 99 -9.18 6.53 -4.76
CA TYR A 99 -10.02 5.51 -5.37
C TYR A 99 -11.48 5.93 -5.55
N GLY A 100 -11.90 7.04 -4.94
CA GLY A 100 -13.27 7.53 -4.98
C GLY A 100 -14.22 6.73 -4.07
N ILE A 101 -13.70 6.16 -2.99
CA ILE A 101 -14.47 5.38 -2.00
C ILE A 101 -15.32 6.34 -1.17
N THR A 102 -16.61 6.03 -1.09
CA THR A 102 -17.59 6.83 -0.36
C THR A 102 -17.63 6.45 1.13
N GLU A 103 -18.17 7.33 1.96
CA GLU A 103 -18.43 7.04 3.39
C GLU A 103 -19.35 5.84 3.61
N TYR A 104 -20.19 5.50 2.64
CA TYR A 104 -21.04 4.30 2.69
C TYR A 104 -20.27 3.01 2.43
N GLU A 105 -19.18 3.08 1.67
CA GLU A 105 -18.34 1.92 1.33
C GLU A 105 -17.25 1.67 2.35
N LYS A 106 -16.79 2.71 3.08
CA LYS A 106 -15.77 2.55 4.12
C LYS A 106 -16.10 1.44 5.13
N PRO A 107 -17.32 1.36 5.72
CA PRO A 107 -17.66 0.27 6.65
C PRO A 107 -17.57 -1.13 6.02
N ILE A 108 -17.82 -1.26 4.72
CA ILE A 108 -17.73 -2.55 4.00
C ILE A 108 -16.26 -3.01 3.87
N ILE A 109 -15.36 -2.04 3.75
CA ILE A 109 -13.91 -2.28 3.66
C ILE A 109 -13.32 -2.58 5.03
N GLU A 110 -13.75 -1.84 6.06
CA GLU A 110 -13.17 -1.92 7.40
C GLU A 110 -13.70 -3.09 8.24
N GLY A 111 -14.92 -3.58 7.94
CA GLY A 111 -15.52 -4.75 8.61
C GLY A 111 -16.33 -4.39 9.84
#